data_AF-A0A8B8DRQ5-F1
#
_entry.id   AF-A0A8B8DRQ5-F1
#
_cell.length_a   1.000
_cell.length_b   1.000
_cell.length_c   1.000
_cell.angle_alpha   90.00
_cell.angle_beta   90.00
_cell.angle_gamma   90.00
#
_symmetry.space_group_name_H-M   'P 1'
#
loop_
_entity.id
_entity.type
_entity.pdbx_description
1 polymer ?
#
loop_
_entity_poly.entity_id
_entity_poly.type
_entity_poly.pdbx_seq_one_letter_code
_entity_poly.pdbx_strand_id
1 'polypeptide(L)'
;MDYLLHFLTFFWKLIGAMVPPTTMLGAWPSFVFSLVYIALLTLVIEQLGHLLGCVVGLKTSVTGITIIALGTSLPDTFASRTAAIQDEYADAAIGNVTGSNSVNVFLGLGLPWVLSSMYAFATGKEYKVPSGNLTQSVIIFSTLGALCIVLLVIRRKYVGGELGGKNPFIKWGSSITLFLMWVIYIILASLKAYDILDWEV
;
A
#
# COMPACT_ATOMS: atom_id res chain seq x y z
N MET A 1 23.37 21.10 -0.69
CA MET A 1 22.35 20.03 -0.67
C MET A 1 22.35 19.24 -1.99
N ASP A 2 22.34 19.93 -3.13
CA ASP A 2 22.13 19.32 -4.45
C ASP A 2 23.18 18.30 -4.88
N TYR A 3 24.48 18.55 -4.63
CA TYR A 3 25.54 17.57 -4.92
C TYR A 3 25.42 16.29 -4.11
N LEU A 4 25.00 16.40 -2.85
CA LEU A 4 24.85 15.27 -1.94
C LEU A 4 23.63 14.43 -2.34
N LEU A 5 22.51 15.07 -2.68
CA LEU A 5 21.34 14.43 -3.29
C LEU A 5 21.68 13.78 -4.64
N HIS A 6 22.48 14.45 -5.47
CA HIS A 6 22.92 13.91 -6.75
C HIS A 6 23.74 12.63 -6.57
N PHE A 7 24.68 12.62 -5.63
CA PHE A 7 25.48 11.45 -5.31
C PHE A 7 24.64 10.30 -4.77
N LEU A 8 23.75 10.57 -3.79
CA LEU A 8 22.87 9.55 -3.21
C LEU A 8 21.88 8.95 -4.21
N THR A 9 21.44 9.74 -5.19
CA THR A 9 20.50 9.29 -6.23
C THR A 9 21.18 8.79 -7.50
N PHE A 10 22.52 8.84 -7.58
CA PHE A 10 23.25 8.46 -8.80
C PHE A 10 22.94 7.03 -9.24
N PHE A 11 22.93 6.09 -8.30
CA PHE A 11 22.54 4.70 -8.55
C PHE A 11 21.14 4.60 -9.16
N TRP A 12 20.16 5.30 -8.58
CA TRP A 12 18.79 5.33 -9.08
C TRP A 12 18.67 6.00 -10.46
N LYS A 13 19.46 7.04 -10.72
CA LYS A 13 19.51 7.72 -12.03
C LYS A 13 20.10 6.83 -13.11
N LEU A 14 21.13 6.04 -12.79
CA LEU A 14 21.74 5.12 -13.73
C LEU A 14 20.75 4.03 -14.16
N ILE A 15 20.00 3.49 -13.19
CA ILE A 15 18.98 2.50 -13.51
C ILE A 15 17.81 3.13 -14.27
N GLY A 16 17.37 4.32 -13.85
CA GLY A 16 16.33 5.08 -14.56
C GLY A 16 16.71 5.45 -16.00
N ALA A 17 18.01 5.65 -16.28
CA ALA A 17 18.50 5.92 -17.63
C ALA A 17 18.41 4.70 -18.57
N MET A 18 18.20 3.49 -18.03
CA MET A 18 17.92 2.30 -18.85
C MET A 18 16.49 2.29 -19.40
N VAL A 19 15.60 3.14 -18.88
CA VAL A 19 14.24 3.28 -19.40
C VAL A 19 14.31 4.07 -20.71
N PRO A 20 13.81 3.51 -21.83
CA PRO A 20 13.85 4.19 -23.11
C PRO A 20 13.01 5.49 -23.08
N PRO A 21 13.41 6.51 -23.85
CA PRO A 21 12.73 7.80 -23.85
C PRO A 21 11.30 7.69 -24.38
N THR A 22 10.41 8.51 -23.84
CA THR A 22 8.97 8.54 -24.16
C THR A 22 8.67 8.96 -25.61
N THR A 23 9.65 9.54 -26.31
CA THR A 23 9.53 9.95 -27.72
C THR A 23 9.63 8.76 -28.69
N MET A 24 10.09 7.59 -28.24
CA MET A 24 10.20 6.39 -29.08
C MET A 24 8.89 5.61 -29.11
N LEU A 25 8.43 5.25 -30.32
CA LEU A 25 7.31 4.33 -30.57
C LEU A 25 6.05 4.62 -29.72
N GLY A 26 5.68 5.91 -29.59
CA GLY A 26 4.48 6.32 -28.85
C GLY A 26 4.54 5.99 -27.35
N ALA A 27 5.72 6.04 -26.75
CA ALA A 27 6.00 5.78 -25.33
C ALA A 27 5.81 4.33 -24.84
N TRP A 28 5.33 3.40 -25.69
CA TRP A 28 5.14 1.99 -25.33
C TRP A 28 6.38 1.30 -24.76
N PRO A 29 7.59 1.48 -25.33
CA PRO A 29 8.80 0.89 -24.75
C PRO A 29 9.07 1.42 -23.34
N SER A 30 8.88 2.73 -23.12
CA SER A 30 9.10 3.38 -21.83
C SER A 30 8.15 2.81 -20.77
N PHE A 31 6.89 2.60 -21.15
CA PHE A 31 5.87 2.00 -20.31
C PHE A 31 6.22 0.55 -19.91
N VAL A 32 6.55 -0.31 -20.88
CA VAL A 32 6.85 -1.73 -20.61
C VAL A 32 8.11 -1.88 -19.76
N PHE A 33 9.18 -1.15 -20.05
CA PHE A 33 10.40 -1.18 -19.25
C PHE A 33 10.16 -0.68 -17.82
N SER A 34 9.34 0.36 -17.65
CA SER A 34 8.96 0.86 -16.32
C SER A 34 8.17 -0.19 -15.53
N LEU A 35 7.24 -0.91 -16.17
CA LEU A 35 6.51 -2.01 -15.52
C LEU A 35 7.45 -3.14 -15.06
N VAL A 36 8.36 -3.58 -15.93
CA VAL A 36 9.36 -4.61 -15.59
C VAL A 36 10.24 -4.13 -14.43
N TYR A 37 10.66 -2.87 -14.46
CA TYR A 37 11.50 -2.31 -13.42
C TYR A 37 10.79 -2.24 -12.07
N ILE A 38 9.55 -1.74 -12.03
CA ILE A 38 8.72 -1.72 -10.82
C ILE A 38 8.54 -3.15 -10.30
N ALA A 39 8.22 -4.12 -11.17
CA ALA A 39 8.06 -5.52 -10.76
C ALA A 39 9.34 -6.07 -10.09
N LEU A 40 10.51 -5.88 -10.71
CA LEU A 40 11.79 -6.33 -10.14
C LEU A 40 12.10 -5.65 -8.80
N LEU A 41 11.87 -4.33 -8.69
CA LEU A 41 12.06 -3.61 -7.44
C LEU A 41 11.13 -4.12 -6.35
N THR A 42 9.84 -4.34 -6.67
CA THR A 42 8.88 -4.84 -5.69
C THR A 42 9.27 -6.23 -5.17
N LEU A 43 9.77 -7.11 -6.03
CA LEU A 43 10.28 -8.43 -5.61
C LEU A 43 11.47 -8.30 -4.64
N VAL A 44 12.40 -7.38 -4.91
CA VAL A 44 13.54 -7.14 -4.01
C VAL A 44 13.08 -6.57 -2.68
N ILE A 45 12.18 -5.58 -2.69
CA ILE A 45 11.66 -4.92 -1.48
C ILE A 45 10.89 -5.93 -0.62
N GLU A 46 10.07 -6.78 -1.22
CA GLU A 46 9.32 -7.83 -0.53
C GLU A 46 10.27 -8.79 0.19
N GLN A 47 11.29 -9.31 -0.50
CA GLN A 47 12.27 -10.24 0.07
C GLN A 47 13.06 -9.60 1.22
N LEU A 48 13.51 -8.36 1.04
CA LEU A 48 14.22 -7.62 2.11
C LEU A 48 13.30 -7.34 3.30
N GLY A 49 12.03 -7.01 3.05
CA GLY A 49 11.02 -6.81 4.10
C GLY A 49 10.80 -8.06 4.93
N HIS A 50 10.68 -9.23 4.30
CA HIS A 50 10.58 -10.51 5.00
C HIS A 50 11.83 -10.86 5.80
N LEU A 51 13.02 -10.64 5.23
CA LEU A 51 14.28 -10.88 5.94
C LEU A 51 14.41 -9.97 7.17
N LEU A 52 14.09 -8.68 7.04
CA LEU A 52 14.06 -7.74 8.15
C LEU A 52 13.06 -8.18 9.23
N GLY A 53 11.85 -8.58 8.84
CA GLY A 53 10.86 -9.13 9.77
C GLY A 53 11.41 -10.33 10.54
N CYS A 54 12.10 -11.24 9.87
CA CYS A 54 12.74 -12.40 10.49
C CYS A 54 13.85 -12.00 11.49
N VAL A 55 14.71 -11.04 11.13
CA VAL A 55 15.81 -10.58 12.01
C VAL A 55 15.28 -9.85 13.24
N VAL A 56 14.19 -9.09 13.10
CA VAL A 56 13.54 -8.38 14.21
C VAL A 56 12.69 -9.33 15.08
N GLY A 57 12.40 -10.56 14.62
CA GLY A 57 11.58 -11.53 15.33
C GLY A 57 10.06 -11.28 15.18
N LEU A 58 9.64 -10.61 14.11
CA LEU A 58 8.24 -10.36 13.81
C LEU A 58 7.58 -11.57 13.14
N LYS A 59 6.34 -11.89 13.52
CA LYS A 59 5.52 -12.88 12.79
C LYS A 59 5.34 -12.41 11.33
N THR A 60 5.25 -13.34 10.39
CA THR A 60 5.11 -13.03 8.95
C THR A 60 3.88 -12.17 8.66
N SER A 61 2.77 -12.42 9.36
CA SER A 61 1.54 -11.61 9.26
C SER A 61 1.76 -10.16 9.69
N VAL A 62 2.47 -9.94 10.80
CA VAL A 62 2.80 -8.60 11.32
C VAL A 62 3.74 -7.87 10.38
N THR A 63 4.76 -8.56 9.87
CA THR A 63 5.69 -8.01 8.86
C THR A 63 4.95 -7.58 7.59
N GLY A 64 3.98 -8.39 7.15
CA GLY A 64 3.12 -8.10 6.00
C GLY A 64 2.31 -6.80 6.16
N ILE A 65 1.57 -6.67 7.27
CA ILE A 65 0.70 -5.50 7.50
C ILE A 65 1.46 -4.21 7.88
N THR A 66 2.76 -4.31 8.17
CA THR A 66 3.60 -3.16 8.57
C THR A 66 4.61 -2.81 7.48
N ILE A 67 5.76 -3.50 7.46
CA ILE A 67 6.92 -3.17 6.64
C ILE A 67 6.58 -3.29 5.15
N ILE A 68 5.97 -4.40 4.76
CA ILE A 68 5.67 -4.68 3.35
C ILE A 68 4.55 -3.77 2.86
N ALA A 69 3.44 -3.68 3.61
CA ALA A 69 2.31 -2.82 3.25
C ALA A 69 2.70 -1.34 3.13
N LEU A 70 3.56 -0.83 4.02
CA LEU A 70 4.11 0.52 3.91
C LEU A 70 5.01 0.67 2.67
N GLY A 71 5.89 -0.31 2.44
CA GLY A 71 6.87 -0.29 1.36
C GLY A 71 6.22 -0.22 -0.03
N THR A 72 5.05 -0.84 -0.20
CA THR A 72 4.30 -0.80 -1.47
C THR A 72 3.37 0.42 -1.57
N SER A 73 2.70 0.80 -0.49
CA SER A 73 1.69 1.87 -0.53
C SER A 73 2.28 3.29 -0.50
N LEU A 74 3.48 3.49 0.04
CA LEU A 74 4.13 4.81 0.08
C LEU A 74 4.48 5.32 -1.33
N PRO A 75 5.13 4.54 -2.22
CA PRO A 75 5.31 4.92 -3.62
C PRO A 75 4.01 5.29 -4.32
N ASP A 76 2.94 4.49 -4.16
CA ASP A 76 1.63 4.75 -4.76
C ASP A 76 1.02 6.06 -4.24
N THR A 77 1.22 6.37 -2.96
CA THR A 77 0.79 7.63 -2.36
C THR A 77 1.54 8.81 -2.96
N PHE A 78 2.86 8.70 -3.15
CA PHE A 78 3.66 9.76 -3.78
C PHE A 78 3.33 9.94 -5.26
N ALA A 79 3.08 8.85 -5.99
CA ALA A 79 2.63 8.89 -7.38
C ALA A 79 1.26 9.60 -7.50
N SER A 80 0.29 9.20 -6.67
CA SER A 80 -1.05 9.82 -6.62
C SER A 80 -0.97 11.30 -6.24
N ARG A 81 -0.14 11.64 -5.26
CA ARG A 81 0.08 13.04 -4.85
C ARG A 81 0.68 13.86 -5.99
N THR A 82 1.66 13.32 -6.68
CA THR A 82 2.33 14.03 -7.79
C THR A 82 1.36 14.22 -8.95
N ALA A 83 0.61 13.19 -9.31
CA ALA A 83 -0.46 13.27 -10.31
C ALA A 83 -1.51 14.34 -9.93
N ALA A 84 -1.98 14.37 -8.68
CA ALA A 84 -2.96 15.36 -8.22
C ALA A 84 -2.44 16.81 -8.21
N ILE A 85 -1.13 17.03 -8.11
CA ILE A 85 -0.53 18.37 -8.16
C ILE A 85 -0.33 18.82 -9.60
N GLN A 86 -0.02 17.89 -10.51
CA GLN A 86 0.31 18.18 -11.90
C GLN A 86 -0.90 18.21 -12.83
N ASP A 87 -1.97 17.50 -12.48
CA ASP A 87 -3.22 17.40 -13.24
C ASP A 87 -4.29 18.34 -12.67
N GLU A 88 -4.93 19.13 -13.53
CA GLU A 88 -5.97 20.11 -13.14
C GLU A 88 -7.20 19.41 -12.53
N TYR A 89 -7.56 18.25 -13.05
CA TYR A 89 -8.74 17.48 -12.61
C TYR A 89 -8.40 16.32 -11.68
N ALA A 90 -7.10 16.04 -11.50
CA ALA A 90 -6.59 14.93 -10.69
C ALA A 90 -7.16 13.55 -11.10
N ASP A 91 -7.59 13.39 -12.34
CA ASP A 91 -8.20 12.15 -12.86
C ASP A 91 -7.20 10.99 -12.76
N ALA A 92 -5.93 11.26 -13.07
CA ALA A 92 -4.85 10.28 -12.95
C ALA A 92 -4.63 9.82 -11.50
N ALA A 93 -4.81 10.70 -10.52
CA ALA A 93 -4.69 10.35 -9.11
C ALA A 93 -5.84 9.45 -8.64
N ILE A 94 -7.07 9.73 -9.07
CA ILE A 94 -8.24 8.89 -8.78
C ILE A 94 -8.09 7.52 -9.43
N GLY A 95 -7.66 7.47 -10.69
CA GLY A 95 -7.37 6.24 -11.41
C GLY A 95 -6.30 5.40 -10.70
N ASN A 96 -5.24 6.03 -10.19
CA ASN A 96 -4.20 5.31 -9.45
C ASN A 96 -4.71 4.74 -8.13
N VAL A 97 -5.39 5.54 -7.30
CA VAL A 97 -5.88 5.11 -5.98
C VAL A 97 -6.93 4.00 -6.08
N THR A 98 -7.82 4.08 -7.06
CA THR A 98 -8.87 3.07 -7.27
C THR A 98 -8.33 1.83 -7.98
N GLY A 99 -7.46 2.03 -8.97
CA GLY A 99 -6.83 0.97 -9.76
C GLY A 99 -5.89 0.10 -8.94
N SER A 100 -4.98 0.69 -8.16
CA SER A 100 -3.98 -0.07 -7.39
C SER A 100 -4.63 -0.97 -6.33
N ASN A 101 -5.63 -0.47 -5.61
CA ASN A 101 -6.40 -1.26 -4.64
C ASN A 101 -7.19 -2.39 -5.31
N SER A 102 -7.78 -2.12 -6.48
CA SER A 102 -8.50 -3.15 -7.25
C SER A 102 -7.56 -4.25 -7.71
N VAL A 103 -6.37 -3.90 -8.22
CA VAL A 103 -5.33 -4.86 -8.61
C VAL A 103 -4.86 -5.69 -7.42
N ASN A 104 -4.64 -5.09 -6.25
CA ASN A 104 -4.23 -5.82 -5.04
C ASN A 104 -5.26 -6.87 -4.62
N VAL A 105 -6.56 -6.54 -4.65
CA VAL A 105 -7.61 -7.48 -4.25
C VAL A 105 -7.86 -8.53 -5.33
N PHE A 106 -8.08 -8.11 -6.58
CA PHE A 106 -8.48 -9.05 -7.64
C PHE A 106 -7.31 -9.85 -8.19
N LEU A 107 -6.18 -9.20 -8.50
CA LEU A 107 -5.02 -9.87 -9.07
C LEU A 107 -4.06 -10.34 -7.97
N GLY A 108 -3.88 -9.59 -6.89
CA GLY A 108 -2.98 -9.98 -5.79
C GLY A 108 -3.52 -11.14 -4.95
N LEU A 109 -4.81 -11.11 -4.56
CA LEU A 109 -5.42 -12.17 -3.75
C LEU A 109 -6.26 -13.14 -4.60
N GLY A 110 -7.08 -12.61 -5.51
CA GLY A 110 -8.02 -13.41 -6.30
C GLY A 110 -7.33 -14.37 -7.29
N LEU A 111 -6.36 -13.91 -8.06
CA LEU A 111 -5.71 -14.72 -9.08
C LEU A 111 -4.95 -15.94 -8.51
N PRO A 112 -4.09 -15.81 -7.46
CA PRO A 112 -3.43 -16.98 -6.86
C PRO A 112 -4.42 -18.00 -6.30
N TRP A 113 -5.54 -17.53 -5.72
CA TRP A 113 -6.59 -18.39 -5.19
C TRP A 113 -7.29 -19.18 -6.29
N VAL A 114 -7.63 -18.53 -7.41
CA VAL A 114 -8.22 -19.18 -8.59
C VAL A 114 -7.27 -20.22 -9.16
N LEU A 115 -6.00 -19.87 -9.38
CA LEU A 115 -4.99 -20.78 -9.92
C LEU A 115 -4.78 -22.01 -9.01
N SER A 116 -4.70 -21.80 -7.70
CA SER A 116 -4.53 -22.88 -6.72
C SER A 116 -5.76 -23.79 -6.67
N SER A 117 -6.96 -23.21 -6.73
CA SER A 117 -8.21 -23.98 -6.75
C SER A 117 -8.35 -24.81 -8.02
N MET A 118 -8.00 -24.24 -9.18
CA MET A 118 -7.99 -24.98 -10.46
C MET A 118 -6.99 -26.14 -10.45
N TYR A 119 -5.79 -25.91 -9.91
CA TYR A 119 -4.77 -26.96 -9.78
C TYR A 119 -5.23 -28.09 -8.85
N ALA A 120 -5.84 -27.74 -7.71
CA ALA A 120 -6.37 -28.72 -6.77
C ALA A 120 -7.50 -29.55 -7.39
N PHE A 121 -8.42 -28.90 -8.11
CA PHE A 121 -9.47 -29.57 -8.88
C PHE A 121 -8.89 -30.54 -9.92
N ALA A 122 -7.88 -30.10 -10.68
CA ALA A 122 -7.24 -30.93 -11.71
C ALA A 122 -6.48 -32.14 -11.13
N THR A 123 -5.95 -32.03 -9.92
CA THR A 123 -5.19 -33.09 -9.24
C THR A 123 -6.03 -33.94 -8.28
N GLY A 124 -7.33 -33.66 -8.16
CA GLY A 124 -8.24 -34.33 -7.23
C GLY A 124 -7.90 -34.07 -5.76
N LYS A 125 -7.16 -33.00 -5.45
CA LYS A 125 -6.77 -32.62 -4.08
C LYS A 125 -7.77 -31.62 -3.51
N GLU A 126 -7.98 -31.69 -2.21
CA GLU A 126 -8.76 -30.68 -1.49
C GLU A 126 -7.90 -29.44 -1.21
N TYR A 127 -8.39 -28.27 -1.62
CA TYR A 127 -7.72 -26.99 -1.36
C TYR A 127 -8.30 -26.33 -0.10
N LYS A 128 -7.57 -26.42 1.02
CA LYS A 128 -7.92 -25.76 2.29
C LYS A 128 -6.96 -24.62 2.58
N VAL A 129 -7.50 -23.42 2.69
CA VAL A 129 -6.74 -22.22 3.08
C VAL A 129 -7.15 -21.84 4.50
N PRO A 130 -6.23 -21.85 5.48
CA PRO A 130 -6.54 -21.39 6.83
C PRO A 130 -6.82 -19.88 6.81
N SER A 131 -7.97 -19.46 7.31
CA SER A 131 -8.34 -18.04 7.41
C SER A 131 -7.50 -17.28 8.44
N GLY A 132 -6.88 -17.98 9.40
CA GLY A 132 -6.06 -17.38 10.45
C GLY A 132 -6.74 -16.18 11.12
N ASN A 133 -5.99 -15.11 11.34
CA ASN A 133 -6.49 -13.87 11.95
C ASN A 133 -7.00 -12.85 10.90
N LEU A 134 -7.27 -13.30 9.67
CA LEU A 134 -7.69 -12.43 8.57
C LEU A 134 -9.03 -11.76 8.86
N THR A 135 -10.02 -12.53 9.29
CA THR A 135 -11.36 -12.02 9.61
C THR A 135 -11.31 -10.89 10.63
N GLN A 136 -10.55 -11.07 11.71
CA GLN A 136 -10.40 -10.06 12.76
C GLN A 136 -9.67 -8.82 12.25
N SER A 137 -8.61 -8.99 11.46
CA SER A 137 -7.88 -7.87 10.85
C SER A 137 -8.79 -7.05 9.93
N VAL A 138 -9.63 -7.72 9.12
CA VAL A 138 -10.60 -7.08 8.23
C VAL A 138 -11.67 -6.32 9.00
N ILE A 139 -12.18 -6.87 10.10
CA ILE A 139 -13.17 -6.19 10.96
C ILE A 139 -12.58 -4.91 11.56
N ILE A 140 -11.37 -4.99 12.14
CA ILE A 140 -10.70 -3.83 12.75
C ILE A 140 -10.41 -2.78 11.67
N PHE A 141 -9.86 -3.19 10.53
CA PHE A 141 -9.58 -2.29 9.41
C PHE A 141 -10.85 -1.60 8.89
N SER A 142 -11.94 -2.35 8.69
CA SER A 142 -13.21 -1.81 8.17
C SER A 142 -13.85 -0.85 9.17
N THR A 143 -13.79 -1.15 10.47
CA THR A 143 -14.35 -0.30 11.53
C THR A 143 -13.56 1.01 11.64
N LEU A 144 -12.23 0.95 11.70
CA LEU A 144 -11.38 2.14 11.74
C LEU A 144 -11.46 2.93 10.41
N GLY A 145 -11.57 2.26 9.27
CA GLY A 145 -11.78 2.87 7.96
C GLY A 145 -13.10 3.63 7.88
N ALA A 146 -14.20 3.05 8.37
CA ALA A 146 -15.49 3.73 8.45
C ALA A 146 -15.42 4.98 9.36
N LEU A 147 -14.78 4.87 10.53
CA LEU A 147 -14.56 6.02 11.41
C LEU A 147 -13.71 7.12 10.74
N CYS A 148 -12.69 6.73 9.98
CA CYS A 148 -11.85 7.65 9.21
C CYS A 148 -12.69 8.41 8.17
N ILE A 149 -13.54 7.71 7.41
CA ILE A 149 -14.43 8.34 6.43
C ILE A 149 -15.40 9.30 7.11
N VAL A 150 -16.01 8.90 8.23
CA VAL A 150 -16.92 9.77 8.99
C VAL A 150 -16.20 11.04 9.45
N LEU A 151 -14.98 10.91 9.98
CA LEU A 151 -14.16 12.06 10.38
C LEU A 151 -13.88 13.00 9.19
N LEU A 152 -13.51 12.45 8.04
CA LEU A 152 -13.26 13.24 6.82
C LEU A 152 -14.53 13.96 6.34
N VAL A 153 -15.69 13.30 6.36
CA VAL A 153 -16.99 13.88 5.98
C VAL A 153 -17.40 15.00 6.94
N ILE A 154 -17.23 14.80 8.25
CA ILE A 154 -17.47 15.84 9.26
C ILE A 154 -16.58 17.04 8.97
N ARG A 155 -15.28 16.81 8.75
CA ARG A 155 -14.32 17.88 8.48
C ARG A 155 -14.64 18.63 7.19
N ARG A 156 -15.06 17.93 6.14
CA ARG A 156 -15.53 18.54 4.89
C ARG A 156 -16.71 19.49 5.12
N LYS A 157 -17.69 19.10 5.97
CA LYS A 157 -18.87 19.93 6.26
C LYS A 157 -18.57 21.13 7.17
N TYR A 158 -17.79 20.95 8.23
CA TYR A 158 -17.60 21.99 9.26
C TYR A 158 -16.36 22.87 9.04
N VAL A 159 -15.31 22.34 8.42
CA VAL A 159 -14.02 23.04 8.24
C VAL A 159 -13.78 23.45 6.78
N GLY A 160 -14.52 22.85 5.84
CA GLY A 160 -14.41 23.14 4.40
C GLY A 160 -13.20 22.50 3.72
N GLY A 161 -12.56 21.49 4.34
CA GLY A 161 -11.46 20.75 3.72
C GLY A 161 -11.10 19.46 4.48
N GLU A 162 -10.73 18.41 3.77
CA GLU A 162 -10.54 17.05 4.31
C GLU A 162 -9.18 16.85 5.01
N LEU A 163 -8.08 17.27 4.38
CA LEU A 163 -6.72 17.24 4.96
C LEU A 163 -6.06 18.63 4.98
N GLY A 164 -6.67 19.63 4.33
CA GLY A 164 -6.24 21.03 4.31
C GLY A 164 -7.08 21.97 5.18
N GLY A 165 -6.83 23.27 5.09
CA GLY A 165 -7.58 24.29 5.82
C GLY A 165 -6.70 25.46 6.27
N LYS A 166 -7.33 26.60 6.54
CA LYS A 166 -6.64 27.84 6.95
C LYS A 166 -6.06 27.75 8.37
N ASN A 167 -6.69 26.96 9.25
CA ASN A 167 -6.23 26.80 10.63
C ASN A 167 -5.20 25.65 10.74
N PRO A 168 -3.91 25.95 11.00
CA PRO A 168 -2.86 24.94 11.08
C PRO A 168 -3.09 23.94 12.22
N PHE A 169 -3.69 24.34 13.34
CA PHE A 169 -3.93 23.45 14.47
C PHE A 169 -4.89 22.31 14.12
N ILE A 170 -6.01 22.63 13.45
CA ILE A 170 -7.02 21.64 13.03
C ILE A 170 -6.45 20.70 11.96
N LYS A 171 -5.63 21.25 11.04
CA LYS A 171 -4.94 20.48 10.01
C LYS A 171 -4.03 19.42 10.63
N TRP A 172 -3.10 19.84 11.48
CA TRP A 172 -2.14 18.94 12.13
C TRP A 172 -2.83 17.98 13.09
N GLY A 173 -3.81 18.44 13.87
CA GLY A 173 -4.59 17.59 14.76
C GLY A 173 -5.26 16.43 14.02
N SER A 174 -5.95 16.72 12.92
CA SER A 174 -6.62 15.68 12.13
C SER A 174 -5.62 14.71 11.48
N SER A 175 -4.49 15.20 10.97
CA SER A 175 -3.44 14.35 10.40
C SER A 175 -2.83 13.42 11.44
N ILE A 176 -2.59 13.92 12.66
CA ILE A 176 -2.12 13.10 13.79
C ILE A 176 -3.17 12.06 14.16
N THR A 177 -4.45 12.43 14.25
CA THR A 177 -5.53 11.48 14.53
C THR A 177 -5.58 10.35 13.51
N LEU A 178 -5.52 10.65 12.21
CA LEU A 178 -5.54 9.63 11.16
C LEU A 178 -4.33 8.71 11.22
N PHE A 179 -3.14 9.27 11.50
CA PHE A 179 -1.94 8.47 11.70
C PHE A 179 -2.06 7.57 12.94
N LEU A 180 -2.60 8.09 14.05
CA LEU A 180 -2.84 7.31 15.26
C LEU A 180 -3.84 6.17 15.01
N MET A 181 -4.88 6.38 14.21
CA MET A 181 -5.81 5.30 13.84
C MET A 181 -5.10 4.16 13.11
N TRP A 182 -4.16 4.46 12.22
CA TRP A 182 -3.34 3.45 11.56
C TRP A 182 -2.39 2.74 12.54
N VAL A 183 -1.78 3.47 13.48
CA VAL A 183 -0.96 2.86 14.55
C VAL A 183 -1.81 1.95 15.44
N ILE A 184 -3.03 2.37 15.81
CA ILE A 184 -3.97 1.55 16.59
C ILE A 184 -4.31 0.27 15.82
N TYR A 185 -4.60 0.36 14.51
CA TYR A 185 -4.81 -0.81 13.67
C TYR A 185 -3.63 -1.79 13.75
N ILE A 186 -2.39 -1.31 13.57
CA ILE A 186 -1.19 -2.15 13.63
C ILE A 186 -1.07 -2.82 15.00
N ILE A 187 -1.25 -2.07 16.08
CA ILE A 187 -1.12 -2.61 17.45
C ILE A 187 -2.16 -3.70 17.68
N LEU A 188 -3.44 -3.44 17.40
CA LEU A 188 -4.51 -4.40 17.62
C LEU A 188 -4.35 -5.65 16.74
N ALA A 189 -4.03 -5.48 15.46
CA ALA A 189 -3.78 -6.59 14.55
C ALA A 189 -2.54 -7.41 14.96
N SER A 190 -1.50 -6.75 15.47
CA SER A 190 -0.30 -7.44 15.97
C SER A 190 -0.56 -8.19 17.26
N LEU A 191 -1.24 -7.59 18.23
CA LEU A 191 -1.60 -8.25 19.48
C LEU A 191 -2.49 -9.48 19.24
N LYS A 192 -3.41 -9.40 18.27
CA LYS A 192 -4.17 -10.55 17.80
C LYS A 192 -3.27 -11.59 17.12
N ALA A 193 -2.34 -11.15 16.25
CA ALA A 193 -1.38 -12.04 15.60
C ALA A 193 -0.49 -12.80 16.58
N TYR A 194 -0.22 -12.24 17.76
CA TYR A 194 0.54 -12.89 18.85
C TYR A 194 -0.34 -13.65 19.86
N ASP A 195 -1.64 -13.80 19.60
CA ASP A 195 -2.57 -14.54 20.46
C ASP A 195 -2.63 -13.97 21.89
N ILE A 196 -2.42 -12.65 22.02
CA ILE A 196 -2.53 -11.91 23.30
C ILE A 196 -3.98 -11.45 23.52
N LEU A 197 -4.68 -11.16 22.42
CA LEU A 197 -6.08 -10.74 22.43
C LEU A 197 -6.94 -11.88 21.88
N ASP A 198 -7.66 -12.56 22.75
CA ASP A 198 -8.55 -13.67 22.38
C ASP A 198 -10.01 -13.25 22.51
N TRP A 199 -10.50 -12.57 21.49
CA TRP A 199 -11.94 -12.50 21.23
C TRP A 199 -12.28 -13.42 20.06
N GLU A 200 -13.15 -14.38 20.34
CA GLU A 200 -13.80 -15.20 19.33
C GLU A 200 -14.90 -14.35 18.67
N VAL A 201 -14.90 -14.30 17.34
CA VAL A 201 -15.98 -13.72 16.53
C VAL A 201 -16.45 -14.80 15.57
#